data_AF-A0AAX4KSF3-F1
#
_entry.id   AF-A0AAX4KSF3-F1
#
_cell.length_a   1.000
_cell.length_b   1.000
_cell.length_c   1.000
_cell.angle_alpha   90.00
_cell.angle_beta   90.00
_cell.angle_gamma   90.00
#
_symmetry.space_group_name_H-M   'P 1'
#
loop_
_entity.id
_entity.type
_entity.pdbx_description
1 polymer ?
#
loop_
_entity_poly.entity_id
_entity_poly.type
_entity_poly.pdbx_seq_one_letter_code
_entity_poly.pdbx_strand_id
1 'polypeptide(L)'
;MAIEPAPVQNGVVGGKKAWVTLITNPGYIAGLLTLHRTLISVSSYPLIVMTTSSLSQSSRETITSSGIEIIEVEHLSPSSAQHSGFDPSFSRFNDAWTKIRVFGLEQFERIILIDSDMIFLRGMDELFDLELPGDDWIAASPACVCNPLKLKHYPEDWIPSNCSLSLQNPYTTLSSPPIPSPDSKRTSHLLNSGLVIFKPSLSLLDELVHHLNTSPTIAQSKFADQDVITEVFKGRWKPLPWWCNALKTQRAVHGSMWRDEEVRLIHYILDKPWNHRPSSLPPHPNLPPTPITPSNFSQQQTQNTEKRRPLPPGLLDAVRNTPPQESLTNYDAVHAWWWIVYEDLLEEWKAESKVGWREVDQYVTR
;
A
#
# COMPACT_ATOMS: atom_id res chain seq x y z
N MET A 1 -15.33 -16.13 31.15
CA MET A 1 -14.02 -16.37 31.80
C MET A 1 -13.05 -15.40 31.18
N ALA A 2 -12.42 -14.55 31.98
CA ALA A 2 -11.45 -13.57 31.53
C ALA A 2 -10.23 -14.29 30.93
N ILE A 3 -9.83 -13.90 29.74
CA ILE A 3 -8.63 -14.41 29.07
C ILE A 3 -7.46 -13.63 29.66
N GLU A 4 -6.60 -14.32 30.42
CA GLU A 4 -5.36 -13.73 30.94
C GLU A 4 -4.34 -13.50 29.80
N PRO A 5 -3.52 -12.44 29.88
CA PRO A 5 -2.45 -12.21 28.92
C PRO A 5 -1.35 -13.26 29.06
N ALA A 6 -0.89 -13.78 27.93
CA ALA A 6 0.15 -14.81 27.87
C ALA A 6 1.49 -14.30 28.45
N PRO A 7 2.29 -15.19 29.08
CA PRO A 7 3.55 -14.82 29.70
C PRO A 7 4.61 -14.43 28.66
N VAL A 8 5.37 -13.37 28.98
CA VAL A 8 6.51 -12.89 28.20
C VAL A 8 7.63 -13.94 28.24
N GLN A 9 7.90 -14.57 27.10
CA GLN A 9 9.10 -15.40 26.93
C GLN A 9 10.28 -14.52 26.50
N ASN A 10 11.26 -14.41 27.40
CA ASN A 10 12.58 -13.87 27.10
C ASN A 10 13.29 -14.76 26.07
N GLY A 11 13.71 -14.20 24.92
CA GLY A 11 14.67 -14.91 24.05
C GLY A 11 14.62 -14.72 22.54
N VAL A 12 14.20 -13.57 21.99
CA VAL A 12 14.64 -13.11 20.66
C VAL A 12 14.81 -11.59 20.74
N VAL A 13 16.01 -11.08 20.51
CA VAL A 13 16.20 -9.64 20.31
C VAL A 13 15.70 -9.33 18.90
N GLY A 14 14.42 -8.98 18.79
CA GLY A 14 13.77 -8.57 17.55
C GLY A 14 12.25 -8.45 17.73
N GLY A 15 11.68 -7.29 17.41
CA GLY A 15 10.24 -7.02 17.48
C GLY A 15 9.44 -7.69 16.36
N LYS A 16 8.12 -7.47 16.27
CA LYS A 16 7.30 -8.00 15.17
C LYS A 16 7.61 -7.27 13.85
N LYS A 17 7.55 -7.95 12.71
CA LYS A 17 7.56 -7.34 11.37
C LYS A 17 6.19 -7.48 10.72
N ALA A 18 5.69 -6.44 10.04
CA ALA A 18 4.37 -6.48 9.42
C ALA A 18 4.23 -5.56 8.21
N TRP A 19 3.32 -5.94 7.31
CA TRP A 19 2.69 -5.04 6.36
C TRP A 19 1.61 -4.26 7.10
N VAL A 20 1.55 -2.95 6.92
CA VAL A 20 0.55 -2.11 7.59
C VAL A 20 -0.17 -1.24 6.58
N THR A 21 -1.48 -1.10 6.68
CA THR A 21 -2.30 -0.19 5.87
C THR A 21 -3.28 0.59 6.75
N LEU A 22 -3.97 1.59 6.20
CA LEU A 22 -5.01 2.38 6.87
C LEU A 22 -6.37 2.20 6.19
N ILE A 23 -7.43 2.02 6.98
CA ILE A 23 -8.82 2.08 6.54
C ILE A 23 -9.64 2.99 7.47
N THR A 24 -10.11 4.11 6.92
CA THR A 24 -11.04 5.05 7.59
C THR A 24 -12.38 5.15 6.87
N ASN A 25 -12.47 4.65 5.64
CA ASN A 25 -13.66 4.71 4.79
C ASN A 25 -14.10 3.30 4.39
N PRO A 26 -15.37 2.92 4.62
CA PRO A 26 -15.86 1.59 4.26
C PRO A 26 -15.77 1.28 2.76
N GLY A 27 -15.78 2.28 1.89
CA GLY A 27 -15.62 2.10 0.44
C GLY A 27 -14.25 1.54 0.02
N TYR A 28 -13.26 1.52 0.91
CA TYR A 28 -11.94 0.92 0.65
C TYR A 28 -11.83 -0.52 1.18
N ILE A 29 -12.87 -1.07 1.83
CA ILE A 29 -12.81 -2.44 2.38
C ILE A 29 -12.70 -3.48 1.25
N ALA A 30 -13.36 -3.27 0.12
CA ALA A 30 -13.20 -4.14 -1.05
C ALA A 30 -11.73 -4.17 -1.52
N GLY A 31 -11.07 -3.00 -1.56
CA GLY A 31 -9.64 -2.88 -1.84
C GLY A 31 -8.78 -3.66 -0.84
N LEU A 32 -9.00 -3.41 0.47
CA LEU A 32 -8.29 -4.08 1.56
C LEU A 32 -8.38 -5.61 1.47
N LEU A 33 -9.58 -6.16 1.26
CA LEU A 33 -9.77 -7.60 1.25
C LEU A 33 -9.14 -8.24 0.00
N THR A 34 -9.17 -7.53 -1.13
CA THR A 34 -8.51 -7.95 -2.38
C THR A 34 -6.98 -7.93 -2.23
N LEU A 35 -6.43 -6.90 -1.58
CA LEU A 35 -5.03 -6.82 -1.18
C LEU A 35 -4.65 -8.01 -0.27
N HIS A 36 -5.42 -8.23 0.79
CA HIS A 36 -5.17 -9.30 1.74
C HIS A 36 -5.18 -10.68 1.07
N ARG A 37 -6.17 -10.94 0.21
CA ARG A 37 -6.33 -12.21 -0.54
C ARG A 37 -5.08 -12.58 -1.33
N THR A 38 -4.40 -11.61 -1.92
CA THR A 38 -3.16 -11.83 -2.66
C THR A 38 -1.94 -11.88 -1.75
N LEU A 39 -1.85 -11.01 -0.74
CA LEU A 39 -0.74 -10.99 0.21
C LEU A 39 -0.52 -12.34 0.90
N ILE A 40 -1.58 -12.97 1.45
CA ILE A 40 -1.47 -14.26 2.14
C ILE A 40 -0.98 -15.39 1.24
N SER A 41 -1.02 -15.20 -0.08
CA SER A 41 -0.51 -16.17 -1.05
C SER A 41 1.01 -16.06 -1.24
N VAL A 42 1.60 -14.91 -0.92
CA VAL A 42 2.97 -14.58 -1.30
C VAL A 42 3.88 -14.11 -0.17
N SER A 43 3.32 -13.72 0.98
CA SER A 43 4.04 -13.19 2.15
C SER A 43 3.96 -14.14 3.34
N SER A 44 5.01 -14.13 4.16
CA SER A 44 5.06 -14.78 5.47
C SER A 44 4.70 -13.83 6.61
N TYR A 45 4.69 -12.53 6.34
CA TYR A 45 4.39 -11.48 7.30
C TYR A 45 2.91 -11.08 7.23
N PRO A 46 2.28 -10.78 8.39
CA PRO A 46 0.86 -10.44 8.45
C PRO A 46 0.57 -9.06 7.85
N LEU A 47 -0.69 -8.88 7.46
CA LEU A 47 -1.28 -7.56 7.24
C LEU A 47 -1.94 -7.07 8.52
N ILE A 48 -1.59 -5.86 8.93
CA ILE A 48 -2.23 -5.14 10.02
C ILE A 48 -2.96 -3.94 9.44
N VAL A 49 -4.17 -3.67 9.92
CA VAL A 49 -4.96 -2.53 9.47
C VAL A 49 -5.10 -1.53 10.61
N MET A 50 -4.58 -0.33 10.40
CA MET A 50 -4.94 0.81 11.22
C MET A 50 -6.36 1.26 10.88
N THR A 51 -7.17 1.55 11.89
CA THR A 51 -8.51 2.14 11.72
C THR A 51 -8.73 3.27 12.72
N THR A 52 -9.67 4.17 12.43
CA THR A 52 -10.13 5.20 13.37
C THR A 52 -11.45 4.79 14.03
N SER A 53 -11.80 5.44 15.14
CA SER A 53 -13.10 5.29 15.83
C SER A 53 -14.32 5.57 14.93
N SER A 54 -14.13 6.28 13.81
CA SER A 54 -15.19 6.55 12.82
C SER A 54 -15.59 5.35 11.97
N LEU A 55 -14.75 4.30 11.87
CA LEU A 55 -15.09 3.10 11.11
C LEU A 55 -16.12 2.26 11.86
N SER A 56 -17.25 1.94 11.21
CA SER A 56 -18.38 1.26 11.85
C SER A 56 -18.01 -0.12 12.41
N GLN A 57 -18.71 -0.55 13.47
CA GLN A 57 -18.50 -1.86 14.09
C GLN A 57 -18.65 -3.01 13.08
N SER A 58 -19.66 -2.97 12.20
CA SER A 58 -19.85 -3.98 11.14
C SER A 58 -18.68 -4.03 10.15
N SER A 59 -18.08 -2.88 9.83
CA SER A 59 -16.88 -2.84 8.98
C SER A 59 -15.69 -3.50 9.68
N ARG A 60 -15.49 -3.20 10.97
CA ARG A 60 -14.43 -3.80 11.79
C ARG A 60 -14.60 -5.32 11.91
N GLU A 61 -15.82 -5.79 12.12
CA GLU A 61 -16.16 -7.23 12.16
C GLU A 61 -15.91 -7.92 10.82
N THR A 62 -16.20 -7.25 9.71
CA THR A 62 -15.89 -7.76 8.35
C THR A 62 -14.38 -7.92 8.16
N ILE A 63 -13.59 -6.95 8.63
CA ILE A 63 -12.11 -7.00 8.56
C ILE A 63 -11.56 -8.11 9.45
N THR A 64 -11.98 -8.18 10.73
CA THR A 64 -11.44 -9.17 11.67
C THR A 64 -11.87 -10.61 11.36
N SER A 65 -13.11 -10.81 10.88
CA SER A 65 -13.57 -12.14 10.42
C SER A 65 -12.83 -12.63 9.17
N SER A 66 -12.18 -11.72 8.43
CA SER A 66 -11.30 -12.06 7.30
C SER A 66 -9.88 -12.45 7.75
N GLY A 67 -9.62 -12.49 9.05
CA GLY A 67 -8.31 -12.86 9.63
C GLY A 67 -7.32 -11.70 9.73
N ILE A 68 -7.79 -10.45 9.60
CA ILE A 68 -6.95 -9.25 9.62
C ILE A 68 -6.97 -8.62 11.01
N GLU A 69 -5.79 -8.40 11.59
CA GLU A 69 -5.65 -7.71 12.87
C GLU A 69 -5.87 -6.20 12.70
N ILE A 70 -6.63 -5.59 13.61
CA ILE A 70 -6.89 -4.16 13.64
C ILE A 70 -6.11 -3.51 14.79
N ILE A 71 -5.47 -2.38 14.48
CA ILE A 71 -4.97 -1.42 15.47
C ILE A 71 -5.82 -0.16 15.36
N GLU A 72 -6.51 0.23 16.43
CA GLU A 72 -7.16 1.53 16.46
C GLU A 72 -6.14 2.64 16.68
N VAL A 73 -6.19 3.67 15.85
CA VAL A 73 -5.37 4.88 15.96
C VAL A 73 -6.25 6.11 15.99
N GLU A 74 -5.77 7.15 16.66
CA GLU A 74 -6.44 8.44 16.66
C GLU A 74 -6.34 9.13 15.29
N HIS A 75 -7.45 9.71 14.85
CA HIS A 75 -7.46 10.57 13.67
C HIS A 75 -6.39 11.66 13.79
N LEU A 76 -5.72 11.95 12.68
CA LEU A 76 -4.73 13.02 12.60
C LEU A 76 -5.15 14.03 11.54
N SER A 77 -5.10 15.31 11.90
CA SER A 77 -5.33 16.43 10.99
C SER A 77 -4.41 17.59 11.36
N PRO A 78 -3.97 18.43 10.40
CA PRO A 78 -3.20 19.64 10.72
C PRO A 78 -3.98 20.57 11.66
N SER A 79 -3.26 21.21 12.59
CA SER A 79 -3.84 22.19 13.49
C SER A 79 -4.36 23.42 12.73
N SER A 80 -5.67 23.65 12.76
CA SER A 80 -6.30 24.83 12.13
C SER A 80 -5.80 26.15 12.71
N ALA A 81 -5.40 26.17 13.97
CA ALA A 81 -4.87 27.36 14.64
C ALA A 81 -3.49 27.79 14.10
N GLN A 82 -2.74 26.88 13.48
CA GLN A 82 -1.38 27.14 12.98
C GLN A 82 -1.33 27.37 11.47
N HIS A 83 -2.43 27.09 10.77
CA HIS A 83 -2.54 27.24 9.31
C HIS A 83 -3.71 28.17 8.96
N SER A 84 -3.47 29.48 8.97
CA SER A 84 -4.48 30.48 8.62
C SER A 84 -5.00 30.28 7.19
N GLY A 85 -6.29 29.96 7.06
CA GLY A 85 -6.94 29.67 5.77
C GLY A 85 -6.97 28.18 5.37
N PHE A 86 -6.39 27.28 6.18
CA PHE A 86 -6.57 25.84 6.04
C PHE A 86 -7.86 25.41 6.73
N ASP A 87 -8.78 24.83 5.98
CA ASP A 87 -9.97 24.20 6.55
C ASP A 87 -9.84 22.66 6.50
N PRO A 88 -9.60 21.99 7.64
CA PRO A 88 -9.50 20.53 7.70
C PRO A 88 -10.76 19.82 7.19
N SER A 89 -11.94 20.45 7.31
CA SER A 89 -13.23 19.86 6.94
C SER A 89 -13.48 19.83 5.43
N PHE A 90 -12.85 20.74 4.66
CA PHE A 90 -12.93 20.76 3.19
C PHE A 90 -11.75 20.07 2.51
N SER A 91 -10.74 19.67 3.27
CA SER A 91 -9.61 18.95 2.70
C SER A 91 -10.04 17.54 2.28
N ARG A 92 -10.02 17.29 0.97
CA ARG A 92 -10.21 15.95 0.36
C ARG A 92 -9.26 14.86 0.90
N PHE A 93 -8.29 15.27 1.72
CA PHE A 93 -7.22 14.44 2.28
C PHE A 93 -7.31 14.27 3.80
N ASN A 94 -8.41 14.66 4.44
CA ASN A 94 -8.49 14.74 5.90
C ASN A 94 -8.03 13.44 6.60
N ASP A 95 -8.35 12.28 6.03
CA ASP A 95 -7.96 10.99 6.61
C ASP A 95 -6.57 10.51 6.20
N ALA A 96 -5.99 11.05 5.13
CA ALA A 96 -4.70 10.59 4.61
C ALA A 96 -3.56 10.86 5.61
N TRP A 97 -3.65 11.96 6.36
CA TRP A 97 -2.71 12.31 7.42
C TRP A 97 -2.67 11.27 8.54
N THR A 98 -3.77 10.59 8.83
CA THR A 98 -3.83 9.53 9.85
C THR A 98 -2.86 8.39 9.56
N LYS A 99 -2.40 8.20 8.30
CA LYS A 99 -1.34 7.24 7.97
C LYS A 99 -0.07 7.47 8.77
N ILE A 100 0.26 8.72 9.12
CA ILE A 100 1.47 9.08 9.89
C ILE A 100 1.51 8.37 11.26
N ARG A 101 0.35 8.00 11.84
CA ARG A 101 0.29 7.26 13.11
C ARG A 101 1.07 5.94 13.08
N VAL A 102 1.29 5.36 11.90
CA VAL A 102 2.09 4.14 11.74
C VAL A 102 3.51 4.26 12.29
N PHE A 103 4.10 5.46 12.28
CA PHE A 103 5.47 5.68 12.72
C PHE A 103 5.64 5.48 14.22
N GLY A 104 4.57 5.55 15.02
CA GLY A 104 4.60 5.34 16.47
C GLY A 104 4.30 3.91 16.93
N LEU A 105 4.16 2.94 16.02
CA LEU A 105 3.82 1.56 16.38
C LEU A 105 5.07 0.77 16.83
N GLU A 106 5.64 1.14 17.98
CA GLU A 106 6.90 0.60 18.54
C GLU A 106 6.84 -0.89 18.93
N GLN A 107 5.67 -1.52 18.90
CA GLN A 107 5.55 -2.97 19.04
C GLN A 107 6.12 -3.74 17.82
N PHE A 108 6.40 -3.05 16.72
CA PHE A 108 7.06 -3.61 15.54
C PHE A 108 8.52 -3.15 15.44
N GLU A 109 9.42 -4.03 15.02
CA GLU A 109 10.81 -3.65 14.71
C GLU A 109 10.96 -3.10 13.29
N ARG A 110 10.02 -3.48 12.41
CA ARG A 110 10.00 -3.03 11.02
C ARG A 110 8.59 -3.08 10.47
N ILE A 111 8.22 -1.98 9.83
CA ILE A 111 6.95 -1.86 9.13
C ILE A 111 7.24 -1.61 7.66
N ILE A 112 6.44 -2.26 6.81
CA ILE A 112 6.24 -1.81 5.44
C ILE A 112 4.81 -1.28 5.35
N LEU A 113 4.68 0.05 5.36
CA LEU A 113 3.41 0.73 5.10
C LEU A 113 3.06 0.50 3.63
N ILE A 114 1.81 0.12 3.36
CA ILE A 114 1.24 -0.02 2.02
C ILE A 114 -0.16 0.61 1.97
N ASP A 115 -0.59 1.09 0.81
CA ASP A 115 -1.98 1.52 0.61
C ASP A 115 -2.91 0.32 0.37
N SER A 116 -4.21 0.52 0.63
CA SER A 116 -5.24 -0.53 0.52
C SER A 116 -5.77 -0.74 -0.90
N ASP A 117 -5.32 0.06 -1.86
CA ASP A 117 -5.70 0.03 -3.27
C ASP A 117 -4.63 -0.67 -4.12
N MET A 118 -4.17 -1.82 -3.63
CA MET A 118 -3.08 -2.59 -4.21
C MET A 118 -3.42 -4.08 -4.30
N ILE A 119 -2.72 -4.83 -5.15
CA ILE A 119 -2.69 -6.31 -5.07
C ILE A 119 -1.28 -6.83 -5.31
N PHE A 120 -0.95 -7.95 -4.68
CA PHE A 120 0.31 -8.65 -4.89
C PHE A 120 0.20 -9.64 -6.06
N LEU A 121 1.22 -9.64 -6.92
CA LEU A 121 1.42 -10.63 -7.99
C LEU A 121 2.61 -11.55 -7.68
N ARG A 122 3.53 -11.12 -6.81
CA ARG A 122 4.70 -11.88 -6.38
C ARG A 122 5.14 -11.45 -4.99
N GLY A 123 5.78 -12.37 -4.26
CA GLY A 123 6.35 -12.09 -2.95
C GLY A 123 7.53 -11.11 -3.03
N MET A 124 7.69 -10.32 -1.98
CA MET A 124 8.82 -9.40 -1.80
C MET A 124 9.20 -9.25 -0.33
N ASP A 125 9.14 -10.36 0.41
CA ASP A 125 9.46 -10.43 1.85
C ASP A 125 10.91 -10.00 2.14
N GLU A 126 11.82 -10.08 1.16
CA GLU A 126 13.20 -9.60 1.34
C GLU A 126 13.29 -8.09 1.66
N LEU A 127 12.21 -7.31 1.43
CA LEU A 127 12.14 -5.91 1.82
C LEU A 127 12.20 -5.71 3.34
N PHE A 128 11.79 -6.71 4.13
CA PHE A 128 11.91 -6.66 5.59
C PHE A 128 13.35 -6.77 6.08
N ASP A 129 14.26 -7.26 5.24
CA ASP A 129 15.68 -7.39 5.54
C ASP A 129 16.51 -6.29 4.84
N LEU A 130 15.84 -5.33 4.17
CA LEU A 130 16.51 -4.21 3.54
C LEU A 130 17.26 -3.36 4.57
N GLU A 131 18.57 -3.29 4.43
CA GLU A 131 19.40 -2.39 5.24
C GLU A 131 19.18 -0.94 4.82
N LEU A 132 18.91 -0.11 5.83
CA LEU A 132 18.84 1.34 5.73
C LEU A 132 20.07 1.95 6.42
N PRO A 133 20.57 3.12 5.98
CA PRO A 133 21.75 3.74 6.58
C PRO A 133 21.62 4.13 8.06
N GLY A 134 20.39 4.28 8.56
CA GLY A 134 20.12 4.58 9.96
C GLY A 134 18.71 4.14 10.38
N ASP A 135 18.48 4.11 11.69
CA ASP A 135 17.18 3.76 12.28
C ASP A 135 16.09 4.82 12.00
N ASP A 136 16.51 6.05 11.72
CA ASP A 136 15.67 7.20 11.38
C ASP A 136 15.53 7.41 9.86
N TRP A 137 15.91 6.41 9.06
CA TRP A 137 15.75 6.43 7.61
C TRP A 137 14.49 5.68 7.17
N ILE A 138 14.01 6.03 5.98
CA ILE A 138 12.98 5.26 5.28
C ILE A 138 13.48 4.73 3.93
N ALA A 139 12.78 3.77 3.34
CA ALA A 139 12.86 3.48 1.91
C ALA A 139 11.48 3.53 1.27
N ALA A 140 11.40 4.07 0.05
CA ALA A 140 10.16 4.22 -0.69
C ALA A 140 10.44 4.23 -2.20
N SER A 141 9.43 3.99 -3.03
CA SER A 141 9.59 4.18 -4.47
C SER A 141 9.59 5.68 -4.83
N PRO A 142 10.37 6.13 -5.83
CA PRO A 142 10.31 7.51 -6.28
C PRO A 142 8.92 7.90 -6.78
N ALA A 143 8.52 9.16 -6.56
CA ALA A 143 7.33 9.70 -7.19
C ALA A 143 7.51 9.78 -8.71
N CYS A 144 6.47 9.44 -9.47
CA CYS A 144 6.45 9.71 -10.91
C CYS A 144 6.16 11.18 -11.14
N VAL A 145 7.16 11.92 -11.61
CA VAL A 145 7.07 13.36 -11.91
C VAL A 145 6.98 13.62 -13.42
N CYS A 146 6.48 12.68 -14.22
CA CYS A 146 6.45 12.84 -15.68
C CYS A 146 5.32 13.76 -16.19
N ASN A 147 4.24 13.93 -15.41
CA ASN A 147 3.02 14.67 -15.79
C ASN A 147 2.57 14.44 -17.25
N PRO A 148 2.32 13.19 -17.67
CA PRO A 148 2.06 12.86 -19.08
C PRO A 148 0.79 13.53 -19.64
N LEU A 149 -0.19 13.81 -18.76
CA LEU A 149 -1.44 14.49 -19.10
C LEU A 149 -1.32 16.03 -19.10
N LYS A 150 -0.13 16.58 -18.80
CA LYS A 150 0.14 18.03 -18.74
C LYS A 150 -0.87 18.79 -17.87
N LEU A 151 -1.19 18.22 -16.70
CA LEU A 151 -2.13 18.82 -15.77
C LEU A 151 -1.57 20.15 -15.26
N LYS A 152 -2.28 21.26 -15.50
CA LYS A 152 -1.83 22.62 -15.17
C LYS A 152 -1.55 22.86 -13.68
N HIS A 153 -2.19 22.08 -12.81
CA HIS A 153 -2.02 22.22 -11.36
C HIS A 153 -0.81 21.44 -10.83
N TYR A 154 -0.14 20.61 -11.64
CA TYR A 154 1.12 19.97 -11.28
C TYR A 154 2.30 20.94 -11.45
N PRO A 155 3.37 20.80 -10.66
CA PRO A 155 4.55 21.66 -10.79
C PRO A 155 5.17 21.64 -12.20
N GLU A 156 5.74 22.75 -12.65
CA GLU A 156 6.35 22.87 -13.98
C GLU A 156 7.60 22.00 -14.16
N ASP A 157 8.30 21.70 -13.06
CA ASP A 157 9.47 20.81 -13.04
C ASP A 157 9.10 19.32 -13.14
N TRP A 158 7.81 18.97 -13.19
CA TRP A 158 7.34 17.62 -13.43
C TRP A 158 7.38 17.30 -14.93
N ILE A 159 8.54 16.85 -15.38
CA ILE A 159 8.83 16.41 -16.75
C ILE A 159 9.62 15.09 -16.76
N PRO A 160 9.57 14.30 -17.84
CA PRO A 160 10.22 12.98 -17.91
C PRO A 160 11.73 12.99 -17.61
N SER A 161 12.45 14.05 -18.00
CA SER A 161 13.89 14.20 -17.77
C SER A 161 14.26 14.50 -16.30
N ASN A 162 13.28 14.82 -15.46
CA ASN A 162 13.45 15.02 -14.02
C ASN A 162 12.97 13.81 -13.19
N CYS A 163 12.44 12.77 -13.83
CA CYS A 163 11.85 11.62 -13.16
C CYS A 163 12.89 10.53 -12.86
N SER A 164 13.10 10.22 -11.58
CA SER A 164 14.02 9.16 -11.14
C SER A 164 13.63 7.77 -11.64
N LEU A 165 12.35 7.53 -11.93
CA LEU A 165 11.89 6.28 -12.54
C LEU A 165 12.39 6.12 -13.98
N SER A 166 12.64 7.22 -14.72
CA SER A 166 13.21 7.17 -16.07
C SER A 166 14.64 6.63 -16.10
N LEU A 167 15.32 6.56 -14.96
CA LEU A 167 16.67 6.00 -14.82
C LEU A 167 16.67 4.50 -14.52
N GLN A 168 15.49 3.93 -14.25
CA GLN A 168 15.33 2.51 -13.97
C GLN A 168 15.03 1.71 -15.24
N ASN A 169 15.26 0.40 -15.16
CA ASN A 169 14.95 -0.57 -16.21
C ASN A 169 14.15 -1.76 -15.62
N PRO A 170 13.67 -2.70 -16.44
CA PRO A 170 12.86 -3.83 -15.97
C PRO A 170 13.49 -4.65 -14.85
N TYR A 171 14.81 -4.79 -14.84
CA TYR A 171 15.56 -5.65 -13.94
C TYR A 171 16.31 -4.86 -12.86
N THR A 172 15.85 -3.65 -12.54
CA THR A 172 16.41 -2.81 -11.48
C THR A 172 16.44 -3.58 -10.16
N THR A 173 17.63 -3.71 -9.56
CA THR A 173 17.81 -4.42 -8.28
C THR A 173 17.65 -3.48 -7.09
N LEU A 174 17.45 -4.00 -5.88
CA LEU A 174 17.29 -3.19 -4.65
C LEU A 174 18.45 -2.24 -4.34
N SER A 175 19.65 -2.54 -4.84
CA SER A 175 20.84 -1.70 -4.67
C SER A 175 21.10 -0.73 -5.83
N SER A 176 20.32 -0.83 -6.92
CA SER A 176 20.57 -0.04 -8.14
C SER A 176 20.13 1.42 -8.03
N PRO A 177 18.95 1.77 -7.47
CA PRO A 177 18.56 3.17 -7.33
C PRO A 177 19.51 3.92 -6.37
N PRO A 178 20.14 5.04 -6.81
CA PRO A 178 21.07 5.76 -5.97
C PRO A 178 20.33 6.59 -4.91
N ILE A 179 20.90 6.70 -3.71
CA ILE A 179 20.48 7.70 -2.73
C ILE A 179 20.84 9.10 -3.29
N PRO A 180 19.88 10.03 -3.43
CA PRO A 180 20.17 11.35 -3.96
C PRO A 180 21.06 12.15 -3.00
N SER A 181 22.06 12.84 -3.54
CA SER A 181 22.82 13.86 -2.78
C SER A 181 21.87 14.95 -2.27
N PRO A 182 22.10 15.55 -1.09
CA PRO A 182 21.28 16.65 -0.56
C PRO A 182 21.09 17.83 -1.52
N ASP A 183 22.07 18.09 -2.38
CA ASP A 183 22.05 19.19 -3.37
C ASP A 183 21.42 18.79 -4.72
N SER A 184 20.90 17.56 -4.83
CA SER A 184 20.20 17.12 -6.03
C SER A 184 18.94 17.96 -6.27
N LYS A 185 18.43 17.90 -7.50
CA LYS A 185 17.17 18.54 -7.85
C LYS A 185 16.07 18.11 -6.86
N ARG A 186 15.16 19.03 -6.53
CA ARG A 186 14.01 18.74 -5.66
C ARG A 186 13.26 17.47 -6.07
N THR A 187 13.06 17.25 -7.37
CA THR A 187 12.37 16.06 -7.91
C THR A 187 13.07 14.74 -7.56
N SER A 188 14.39 14.76 -7.37
CA SER A 188 15.17 13.59 -6.95
C SER A 188 14.89 13.15 -5.52
N HIS A 189 14.23 13.99 -4.71
CA HIS A 189 13.84 13.68 -3.34
C HIS A 189 12.35 13.32 -3.19
N LEU A 190 11.56 13.43 -4.26
CA LEU A 190 10.13 13.14 -4.18
C LEU A 190 9.90 11.62 -4.19
N LEU A 191 9.14 11.13 -3.21
CA LEU A 191 8.77 9.73 -3.06
C LEU A 191 7.27 9.53 -3.23
N ASN A 192 6.85 8.30 -3.51
CA ASN A 192 5.47 7.88 -3.39
C ASN A 192 5.25 7.17 -2.05
N SER A 193 4.30 7.66 -1.24
CA SER A 193 4.02 7.14 0.11
C SER A 193 3.14 5.88 0.11
N GLY A 194 2.74 5.39 -1.07
CA GLY A 194 1.98 4.15 -1.18
C GLY A 194 2.74 2.92 -0.72
N LEU A 195 4.09 2.96 -0.69
CA LEU A 195 4.90 1.97 0.01
C LEU A 195 6.07 2.65 0.72
N VAL A 196 6.19 2.45 2.03
CA VAL A 196 7.29 3.00 2.85
C VAL A 196 7.80 1.95 3.84
N ILE A 197 9.11 1.68 3.82
CA ILE A 197 9.81 0.76 4.73
C ILE A 197 10.54 1.59 5.78
N PHE A 198 10.34 1.29 7.07
CA PHE A 198 11.00 2.02 8.16
C PHE A 198 10.98 1.22 9.47
N LYS A 199 11.76 1.68 10.43
CA LYS A 199 11.67 1.26 11.84
C LYS A 199 10.80 2.28 12.59
N PRO A 200 9.65 1.88 13.17
CA PRO A 200 8.81 2.82 13.91
C PRO A 200 9.53 3.28 15.19
N SER A 201 9.31 4.54 15.56
CA SER A 201 9.67 5.11 16.86
C SER A 201 8.79 6.32 17.17
N LEU A 202 8.51 6.55 18.45
CA LEU A 202 7.78 7.75 18.87
C LEU A 202 8.50 9.03 18.46
N SER A 203 9.84 9.04 18.42
CA SER A 203 10.61 10.20 17.96
C SER A 203 10.34 10.54 16.49
N LEU A 204 10.18 9.55 15.61
CA LEU A 204 9.83 9.79 14.20
C LEU A 204 8.39 10.29 14.07
N LEU A 205 7.47 9.72 14.85
CA LEU A 205 6.08 10.19 14.89
C LEU A 205 6.01 11.65 15.34
N ASP A 206 6.72 12.01 16.41
CA ASP A 206 6.77 13.37 16.94
C ASP A 206 7.34 14.35 15.92
N GLU A 207 8.39 13.97 15.19
CA GLU A 207 8.97 14.80 14.11
C GLU A 207 7.95 15.05 12.98
N LEU A 208 7.25 14.00 12.53
CA LEU A 208 6.22 14.10 11.49
C LEU A 208 5.02 14.93 11.93
N VAL A 209 4.55 14.72 13.16
CA VAL A 209 3.42 15.48 13.74
C VAL A 209 3.81 16.94 13.99
N HIS A 210 5.05 17.20 14.42
CA HIS A 210 5.56 18.56 14.53
C HIS A 210 5.54 19.25 13.17
N HIS A 211 6.13 18.63 12.13
CA HIS A 211 6.15 19.18 10.78
C HIS A 211 4.74 19.42 10.22
N LEU A 212 3.82 18.46 10.40
CA LEU A 212 2.41 18.60 9.99
C LEU A 212 1.71 19.82 10.63
N ASN A 213 2.10 20.16 11.85
CA ASN A 213 1.49 21.25 12.60
C ASN A 213 2.17 22.59 12.34
N THR A 214 3.49 22.63 12.16
CA THR A 214 4.25 23.89 12.11
C THR A 214 4.74 24.30 10.73
N SER A 215 4.79 23.38 9.75
CA SER A 215 5.37 23.71 8.44
C SER A 215 4.43 24.60 7.61
N PRO A 216 4.91 25.73 7.06
CA PRO A 216 4.08 26.60 6.21
C PRO A 216 3.68 25.94 4.88
N THR A 217 4.31 24.82 4.50
CA THR A 217 4.01 24.07 3.26
C THR A 217 2.69 23.32 3.33
N ILE A 218 2.19 23.00 4.53
CA ILE A 218 1.00 22.15 4.73
C ILE A 218 -0.26 22.80 4.14
N ALA A 219 -0.40 24.11 4.28
CA ALA A 219 -1.52 24.86 3.69
C ALA A 219 -1.57 24.77 2.15
N GLN A 220 -0.45 24.42 1.50
CA GLN A 220 -0.33 24.28 0.06
C GLN A 220 -0.11 22.81 -0.38
N SER A 221 -0.18 21.86 0.56
CA SER A 221 0.05 20.45 0.28
C SER A 221 -0.92 19.94 -0.79
N LYS A 222 -0.37 19.28 -1.80
CA LYS A 222 -1.13 18.71 -2.92
C LYS A 222 -1.32 17.20 -2.77
N PHE A 223 -0.46 16.55 -2.00
CA PHE A 223 -0.36 15.09 -1.87
C PHE A 223 -0.31 14.60 -0.42
N ALA A 224 -0.90 15.35 0.51
CA ALA A 224 -1.15 14.92 1.89
C ALA A 224 0.08 14.27 2.57
N ASP A 225 -0.10 13.06 3.13
CA ASP A 225 0.94 12.28 3.82
C ASP A 225 2.24 12.18 3.01
N GLN A 226 2.15 12.08 1.68
CA GLN A 226 3.31 11.98 0.80
C GLN A 226 4.19 13.24 0.89
N ASP A 227 3.60 14.44 0.92
CA ASP A 227 4.36 15.68 1.00
C ASP A 227 5.08 15.79 2.35
N VAL A 228 4.41 15.44 3.45
CA VAL A 228 5.01 15.48 4.80
C VAL A 228 6.14 14.47 4.94
N ILE A 229 5.92 13.22 4.53
CA ILE A 229 6.96 12.18 4.58
C ILE A 229 8.15 12.59 3.69
N THR A 230 7.89 13.14 2.50
CA THR A 230 8.95 13.63 1.60
C THR A 230 9.79 14.73 2.24
N GLU A 231 9.15 15.70 2.89
CA GLU A 231 9.83 16.86 3.48
C GLU A 231 10.65 16.46 4.71
N VAL A 232 10.08 15.67 5.63
CA VAL A 232 10.74 15.23 6.87
C VAL A 232 11.93 14.30 6.60
N PHE A 233 11.81 13.40 5.64
CA PHE A 233 12.87 12.45 5.29
C PHE A 233 13.76 12.91 4.14
N LYS A 234 13.72 14.19 3.77
CA LYS A 234 14.63 14.74 2.77
C LYS A 234 16.09 14.54 3.21
N GLY A 235 16.82 13.75 2.43
CA GLY A 235 18.21 13.37 2.74
C GLY A 235 18.37 12.16 3.68
N ARG A 236 17.26 11.60 4.20
CA ARG A 236 17.20 10.40 5.04
C ARG A 236 16.28 9.33 4.44
N TRP A 237 16.41 9.08 3.14
CA TRP A 237 15.63 8.06 2.47
C TRP A 237 16.43 7.31 1.39
N LYS A 238 16.03 6.05 1.16
CA LYS A 238 16.59 5.16 0.14
C LYS A 238 15.55 4.88 -0.96
N PRO A 239 15.82 5.26 -2.22
CA PRO A 239 14.91 4.95 -3.32
C PRO A 239 14.82 3.45 -3.60
N LEU A 240 13.60 2.96 -3.85
CA LEU A 240 13.31 1.58 -4.20
C LEU A 240 13.16 1.38 -5.73
N PRO A 241 13.36 0.14 -6.21
CA PRO A 241 12.96 -0.25 -7.56
C PRO A 241 11.46 -0.04 -7.81
N TRP A 242 11.12 0.26 -9.06
CA TRP A 242 9.76 0.56 -9.50
C TRP A 242 8.77 -0.57 -9.19
N TRP A 243 9.22 -1.82 -9.26
CA TRP A 243 8.37 -3.00 -9.04
C TRP A 243 7.94 -3.17 -7.57
N CYS A 244 8.58 -2.47 -6.62
CA CYS A 244 8.16 -2.46 -5.22
C CYS A 244 6.82 -1.74 -5.04
N ASN A 245 6.52 -0.74 -5.87
CA ASN A 245 5.28 0.04 -5.83
C ASN A 245 4.93 0.47 -7.25
N ALA A 246 4.56 -0.52 -8.07
CA ALA A 246 4.32 -0.31 -9.48
C ALA A 246 3.00 0.45 -9.66
N LEU A 247 3.07 1.75 -9.95
CA LEU A 247 1.87 2.55 -10.16
C LEU A 247 1.25 2.14 -11.50
N LYS A 248 -0.07 1.89 -11.56
CA LYS A 248 -0.73 1.45 -12.81
C LYS A 248 -0.43 2.34 -14.02
N THR A 249 -0.20 3.63 -13.79
CA THR A 249 0.10 4.63 -14.82
C THR A 249 1.49 4.44 -15.44
N GLN A 250 2.45 3.86 -14.70
CA GLN A 250 3.81 3.60 -15.18
C GLN A 250 3.82 2.62 -16.35
N ARG A 251 2.83 1.73 -16.47
CA ARG A 251 2.70 0.83 -17.62
C ARG A 251 2.64 1.59 -18.96
N ALA A 252 1.94 2.73 -18.99
CA ALA A 252 1.87 3.60 -20.17
C ALA A 252 3.04 4.59 -20.22
N VAL A 253 3.40 5.19 -19.07
CA VAL A 253 4.34 6.32 -19.00
C VAL A 253 5.80 5.88 -19.11
N HIS A 254 6.12 4.66 -18.66
CA HIS A 254 7.47 4.13 -18.56
C HIS A 254 7.58 2.74 -19.22
N GLY A 255 7.11 2.59 -20.46
CA GLY A 255 7.10 1.30 -21.17
C GLY A 255 8.48 0.64 -21.36
N SER A 256 9.57 1.42 -21.37
CA SER A 256 10.94 0.86 -21.40
C SER A 256 11.35 0.21 -20.08
N MET A 257 10.88 0.74 -18.95
CA MET A 257 11.12 0.24 -17.60
C MET A 257 10.15 -0.88 -17.22
N TRP A 258 8.92 -0.83 -17.70
CA TRP A 258 7.85 -1.73 -17.28
C TRP A 258 7.91 -3.11 -17.94
N ARG A 259 7.76 -4.18 -17.15
CA ARG A 259 7.45 -5.55 -17.61
C ARG A 259 6.39 -6.14 -16.71
N ASP A 260 5.28 -6.62 -17.27
CA ASP A 260 4.15 -7.15 -16.49
C ASP A 260 4.60 -8.28 -15.55
N GLU A 261 5.56 -9.12 -15.98
CA GLU A 261 6.11 -10.24 -15.21
C GLU A 261 7.02 -9.82 -14.04
N GLU A 262 7.54 -8.60 -14.06
CA GLU A 262 8.40 -8.06 -12.99
C GLU A 262 7.58 -7.30 -11.94
N VAL A 263 6.29 -7.02 -12.19
CA VAL A 263 5.40 -6.39 -11.22
C VAL A 263 5.21 -7.33 -10.02
N ARG A 264 5.54 -6.86 -8.82
CA ARG A 264 5.32 -7.62 -7.58
C ARG A 264 4.10 -7.13 -6.81
N LEU A 265 3.90 -5.83 -6.80
CA LEU A 265 2.76 -5.13 -6.21
C LEU A 265 2.30 -4.06 -7.20
N ILE A 266 1.03 -4.10 -7.59
CA ILE A 266 0.41 -3.08 -8.44
C ILE A 266 -0.40 -2.11 -7.57
N HIS A 267 -0.20 -0.82 -7.78
CA HIS A 267 -0.85 0.26 -7.04
C HIS A 267 -1.83 1.04 -7.93
N TYR A 268 -3.10 0.98 -7.58
CA TYR A 268 -4.20 1.57 -8.35
C TYR A 268 -4.46 3.04 -7.95
N ILE A 269 -3.48 3.89 -8.19
CA ILE A 269 -3.62 5.35 -8.00
C ILE A 269 -4.70 5.95 -8.91
N LEU A 270 -5.16 7.17 -8.60
CA LEU A 270 -6.23 7.87 -9.31
C LEU A 270 -7.57 7.12 -9.19
N ASP A 271 -8.19 6.74 -10.31
CA ASP A 271 -9.40 5.93 -10.37
C ASP A 271 -9.17 4.52 -9.81
N LYS A 272 -10.11 4.07 -8.96
CA LYS A 272 -10.03 2.78 -8.29
C LYS A 272 -10.72 1.69 -9.11
N PRO A 273 -10.22 0.45 -9.10
CA PRO A 273 -10.81 -0.64 -9.89
C PRO A 273 -12.26 -0.93 -9.52
N TRP A 274 -12.63 -0.76 -8.24
CA TRP A 274 -14.00 -0.97 -7.77
C TRP A 274 -15.00 0.12 -8.20
N ASN A 275 -14.55 1.21 -8.82
CA ASN A 275 -15.46 2.23 -9.35
C ASN A 275 -15.94 1.93 -10.77
N HIS A 276 -15.31 0.96 -11.46
CA HIS A 276 -15.68 0.59 -12.82
C HIS A 276 -15.27 -0.85 -13.13
N ARG A 277 -16.24 -1.68 -13.50
CA ARG A 277 -15.97 -3.04 -13.98
C ARG A 277 -15.62 -3.04 -15.47
N PRO A 278 -14.47 -3.62 -15.88
CA PRO A 278 -14.18 -3.85 -17.28
C PRO A 278 -15.30 -4.64 -17.96
N SER A 279 -15.61 -4.26 -19.21
CA SER A 279 -16.67 -4.88 -20.02
C SER A 279 -16.50 -6.38 -20.23
N SER A 280 -15.25 -6.85 -20.23
CA SER A 280 -14.90 -8.26 -20.25
C SER A 280 -13.75 -8.53 -19.29
N LEU A 281 -13.78 -9.67 -18.62
CA LEU A 281 -12.65 -10.22 -17.88
C LEU A 281 -12.03 -11.35 -18.70
N PRO A 282 -10.71 -11.56 -18.62
CA PRO A 282 -10.07 -12.75 -19.19
C PRO A 282 -10.77 -14.03 -18.67
N PRO A 283 -10.92 -15.07 -19.50
CA PRO A 283 -11.61 -16.28 -19.10
C PRO A 283 -10.96 -16.93 -17.87
N HIS A 284 -11.74 -17.14 -16.81
CA HIS A 284 -11.33 -17.91 -15.64
C HIS A 284 -11.55 -19.41 -15.86
N PRO A 285 -10.59 -20.28 -15.49
CA PRO A 285 -10.91 -21.68 -15.28
C PRO A 285 -11.77 -21.82 -14.02
N ASN A 286 -12.96 -22.44 -14.14
CA ASN A 286 -13.74 -22.85 -12.97
C ASN A 286 -12.89 -23.78 -12.10
N LEU A 287 -12.64 -23.41 -10.84
CA LEU A 287 -11.93 -24.26 -9.89
C LEU A 287 -12.75 -24.47 -8.61
N PRO A 288 -12.62 -25.65 -7.99
CA PRO A 288 -13.31 -25.93 -6.74
C PRO A 288 -12.80 -25.01 -5.61
N PRO A 289 -13.66 -24.70 -4.62
CA PRO A 289 -13.28 -23.86 -3.48
C PRO A 289 -12.04 -24.43 -2.77
N THR A 290 -11.10 -23.55 -2.45
CA THR A 290 -9.88 -23.91 -1.72
C THR A 290 -10.22 -24.11 -0.24
N PRO A 291 -9.68 -25.11 0.47
CA PRO A 291 -9.93 -25.29 1.90
C PRO A 291 -9.53 -24.05 2.70
N ILE A 292 -10.44 -23.60 3.56
CA ILE A 292 -10.25 -22.51 4.52
C ILE A 292 -9.10 -22.89 5.45
N THR A 293 -8.04 -22.08 5.50
CA THR A 293 -6.99 -22.25 6.52
C THR A 293 -7.49 -21.64 7.83
N PRO A 294 -7.48 -22.35 8.96
CA PRO A 294 -7.81 -21.75 10.25
C PRO A 294 -6.67 -20.82 10.68
N SER A 295 -7.04 -19.64 11.15
CA SER A 295 -6.20 -18.75 11.93
C SER A 295 -5.68 -19.48 13.17
N ASN A 296 -4.37 -19.70 13.26
CA ASN A 296 -3.68 -19.98 14.53
C ASN A 296 -2.24 -19.47 14.45
N PHE A 297 -2.05 -18.21 14.85
CA PHE A 297 -0.75 -17.62 15.08
C PHE A 297 -0.18 -18.20 16.39
N SER A 298 0.61 -19.27 16.31
CA SER A 298 1.62 -19.63 17.31
C SER A 298 2.54 -20.75 16.82
N GLN A 299 3.84 -20.40 16.72
CA GLN A 299 5.03 -21.24 16.93
C GLN A 299 5.26 -22.46 16.01
N GLN A 300 6.21 -22.33 15.07
CA GLN A 300 7.61 -22.73 15.24
C GLN A 300 8.36 -22.62 13.90
N GLN A 301 9.57 -22.06 13.96
CA GLN A 301 10.56 -22.29 12.91
C GLN A 301 10.79 -23.79 12.78
N THR A 302 10.44 -24.37 11.63
CA THR A 302 11.24 -25.36 10.85
C THR A 302 10.39 -25.99 9.74
N GLN A 303 10.87 -25.86 8.50
CA GLN A 303 10.79 -26.87 7.42
C GLN A 303 9.45 -27.58 7.10
N ASN A 304 8.29 -26.95 7.27
CA ASN A 304 7.08 -27.39 6.59
C ASN A 304 6.57 -26.24 5.73
N THR A 305 6.62 -26.41 4.40
CA THR A 305 5.76 -25.67 3.49
C THR A 305 4.33 -26.10 3.79
N GLU A 306 3.73 -25.59 4.86
CA GLU A 306 2.28 -25.46 4.89
C GLU A 306 1.90 -24.76 3.59
N LYS A 307 1.12 -25.44 2.75
CA LYS A 307 0.81 -24.96 1.41
C LYS A 307 0.08 -23.63 1.55
N ARG A 308 0.79 -22.52 1.38
CA ARG A 308 0.18 -21.19 1.26
C ARG A 308 -0.94 -21.27 0.24
N ARG A 309 -2.06 -20.62 0.54
CA ARG A 309 -3.14 -20.47 -0.43
C ARG A 309 -2.56 -19.89 -1.73
N PRO A 310 -2.82 -20.47 -2.91
CA PRO A 310 -2.30 -19.92 -4.15
C PRO A 310 -2.96 -18.57 -4.47
N LEU A 311 -2.27 -17.77 -5.29
CA LEU A 311 -2.87 -16.60 -5.93
C LEU A 311 -4.14 -17.03 -6.71
N PRO A 312 -5.13 -16.13 -6.86
CA PRO A 312 -6.35 -16.43 -7.58
C PRO A 312 -6.10 -17.05 -8.95
N PRO A 313 -6.84 -18.11 -9.31
CA PRO A 313 -6.63 -18.78 -10.58
C PRO A 313 -6.80 -17.88 -11.80
N GLY A 314 -5.92 -18.05 -12.78
CA GLY A 314 -5.91 -17.24 -14.00
C GLY A 314 -5.36 -15.83 -13.82
N LEU A 315 -5.07 -15.35 -12.61
CA LEU A 315 -4.49 -14.02 -12.39
C LEU A 315 -3.15 -13.84 -13.12
N LEU A 316 -2.20 -14.76 -12.90
CA LEU A 316 -0.89 -14.65 -13.53
C LEU A 316 -0.94 -14.90 -15.05
N ASP A 317 -1.89 -15.69 -15.53
CA ASP A 317 -2.14 -15.85 -16.97
C ASP A 317 -2.71 -14.58 -17.58
N ALA A 318 -3.65 -13.92 -16.90
CA ALA A 318 -4.19 -12.64 -17.32
C ALA A 318 -3.09 -11.57 -17.37
N VAL A 319 -2.22 -11.49 -16.36
CA VAL A 319 -1.07 -10.58 -16.34
C VAL A 319 -0.18 -10.81 -17.57
N ARG A 320 0.25 -12.06 -17.83
CA ARG A 320 1.10 -12.41 -19.00
C ARG A 320 0.45 -12.09 -20.35
N ASN A 321 -0.87 -12.20 -20.44
CA ASN A 321 -1.61 -12.00 -21.68
C ASN A 321 -2.25 -10.60 -21.77
N THR A 322 -1.88 -9.68 -20.88
CA THR A 322 -2.44 -8.32 -20.88
C THR A 322 -1.98 -7.57 -22.14
N PRO A 323 -2.91 -7.05 -22.96
CA PRO A 323 -2.53 -6.32 -24.17
C PRO A 323 -1.69 -5.07 -23.84
N PRO A 324 -0.82 -4.59 -24.74
CA PRO A 324 -0.04 -3.38 -24.52
C PRO A 324 -0.90 -2.18 -24.08
N GLN A 325 -0.39 -1.37 -23.18
CA GLN A 325 -1.08 -0.17 -22.71
C GLN A 325 -0.89 0.98 -23.71
N GLU A 326 -1.86 1.20 -24.58
CA GLU A 326 -1.82 2.30 -25.56
C GLU A 326 -2.38 3.62 -25.01
N SER A 327 -3.32 3.55 -24.06
CA SER A 327 -3.99 4.72 -23.49
C SER A 327 -3.30 5.22 -22.22
N LEU A 328 -3.30 6.54 -22.01
CA LEU A 328 -2.89 7.16 -20.74
C LEU A 328 -4.02 7.22 -19.70
N THR A 329 -5.24 6.85 -20.07
CA THR A 329 -6.45 7.05 -19.25
C THR A 329 -7.37 5.85 -19.15
N ASN A 330 -7.34 4.91 -20.12
CA ASN A 330 -8.06 3.64 -20.00
C ASN A 330 -7.15 2.61 -19.36
N TYR A 331 -7.50 2.10 -18.18
CA TYR A 331 -6.74 1.10 -17.44
C TYR A 331 -7.48 -0.24 -17.32
N ASP A 332 -8.50 -0.50 -18.14
CA ASP A 332 -9.40 -1.66 -18.00
C ASP A 332 -8.63 -2.98 -17.95
N ALA A 333 -7.58 -3.12 -18.77
CA ALA A 333 -6.78 -4.33 -18.82
C ALA A 333 -5.99 -4.58 -17.52
N VAL A 334 -5.49 -3.53 -16.87
CA VAL A 334 -4.77 -3.61 -15.58
C VAL A 334 -5.76 -3.69 -14.40
N HIS A 335 -6.92 -3.03 -14.52
CA HIS A 335 -8.04 -3.15 -13.58
C HIS A 335 -8.64 -4.55 -13.57
N ALA A 336 -8.63 -5.25 -14.71
CA ALA A 336 -9.06 -6.64 -14.80
C ALA A 336 -8.28 -7.52 -13.80
N TRP A 337 -6.99 -7.25 -13.55
CA TRP A 337 -6.22 -8.01 -12.55
C TRP A 337 -6.82 -7.91 -11.14
N TRP A 338 -7.31 -6.74 -10.75
CA TRP A 338 -7.99 -6.56 -9.47
C TRP A 338 -9.34 -7.28 -9.46
N TRP A 339 -10.10 -7.17 -10.54
CA TRP A 339 -11.42 -7.82 -10.66
C TRP A 339 -11.35 -9.34 -10.63
N ILE A 340 -10.31 -9.93 -11.21
CA ILE A 340 -10.02 -11.37 -11.09
C ILE A 340 -9.91 -11.79 -9.62
N VAL A 341 -9.15 -11.04 -8.82
CA VAL A 341 -8.96 -11.33 -7.39
C VAL A 341 -10.25 -11.09 -6.62
N TYR A 342 -10.96 -10.00 -6.92
CA TYR A 342 -12.16 -9.63 -6.20
C TYR A 342 -13.32 -10.59 -6.46
N GLU A 343 -13.53 -11.05 -7.71
CA GLU A 343 -14.59 -12.02 -8.01
C GLU A 343 -14.24 -13.40 -7.43
N ASP A 344 -12.97 -13.85 -7.43
CA ASP A 344 -12.52 -15.09 -6.71
C ASP A 344 -12.86 -15.01 -5.21
N LEU A 345 -12.55 -13.88 -4.58
CA LEU A 345 -12.86 -13.62 -3.18
C LEU A 345 -14.38 -13.62 -2.93
N LEU A 346 -15.14 -12.92 -3.77
CA LEU A 346 -16.57 -12.75 -3.57
C LEU A 346 -17.34 -14.06 -3.81
N GLU A 347 -16.92 -14.87 -4.79
CA GLU A 347 -17.48 -16.20 -5.03
C GLU A 347 -17.27 -17.13 -3.83
N GLU A 348 -16.07 -17.13 -3.24
CA GLU A 348 -15.79 -17.84 -1.98
C GLU A 348 -16.70 -17.35 -0.85
N TRP A 349 -16.81 -16.03 -0.67
CA TRP A 349 -17.62 -15.45 0.39
C TRP A 349 -19.10 -15.82 0.26
N LYS A 350 -19.61 -15.86 -0.97
CA LYS A 350 -20.97 -16.33 -1.28
C LYS A 350 -21.12 -17.83 -1.00
N ALA A 351 -20.17 -18.65 -1.43
CA ALA A 351 -20.19 -20.10 -1.23
C ALA A 351 -20.15 -20.50 0.26
N GLU A 352 -19.36 -19.76 1.05
CA GLU A 352 -19.22 -19.98 2.49
C GLU A 352 -20.29 -19.25 3.32
N SER A 353 -21.18 -18.50 2.68
CA SER A 353 -22.18 -17.65 3.35
C SER A 353 -21.56 -16.70 4.38
N LYS A 354 -20.38 -16.14 4.09
CA LYS A 354 -19.70 -15.18 4.97
C LYS A 354 -20.59 -13.95 5.19
N VAL A 355 -20.67 -13.48 6.43
CA VAL A 355 -21.35 -12.22 6.74
C VAL A 355 -20.52 -11.05 6.20
N GLY A 356 -21.15 -9.95 5.78
CA GLY A 356 -20.44 -8.74 5.34
C GLY A 356 -20.21 -8.63 3.84
N TRP A 357 -20.41 -9.69 3.05
CA TRP A 357 -20.10 -9.64 1.61
C TRP A 357 -20.97 -8.66 0.84
N ARG A 358 -22.25 -8.52 1.21
CA ARG A 358 -23.16 -7.55 0.56
C ARG A 358 -22.79 -6.13 0.93
N GLU A 359 -22.41 -5.92 2.17
CA GLU A 359 -21.97 -4.65 2.73
C GLU A 359 -20.65 -4.18 2.10
N VAL A 360 -19.80 -5.09 1.67
CA VAL A 360 -18.60 -4.78 0.88
C VAL A 360 -18.96 -4.54 -0.58
N ASP A 361 -19.74 -5.43 -1.20
CA ASP A 361 -20.06 -5.39 -2.63
C ASP A 361 -20.92 -4.16 -3.02
N GLN A 362 -21.65 -3.56 -2.08
CA GLN A 362 -22.39 -2.31 -2.32
C GLN A 362 -21.49 -1.13 -2.75
N TYR A 363 -20.20 -1.15 -2.39
CA TYR A 363 -19.23 -0.12 -2.76
C TYR A 363 -18.54 -0.40 -4.10
N VAL A 364 -18.86 -1.53 -4.73
CA VAL A 364 -18.26 -1.96 -5.99
C VAL A 364 -19.25 -1.76 -7.14
N THR A 365 -18.84 -1.02 -8.16
CA THR A 365 -19.67 -0.69 -9.32
C THR A 365 -19.50 -1.74 -10.41
N ARG A 366 -20.58 -2.45 -10.73
CA ARG A 366 -20.62 -3.54 -11.72
C ARG A 366 -21.04 -3.10 -13.11
#